data_AF-A0A161K4Q2-F1
#
_entry.id   AF-A0A161K4Q2-F1
#
_cell.length_a   1.000
_cell.length_b   1.000
_cell.length_c   1.000
_cell.angle_alpha   90.00
_cell.angle_beta   90.00
_cell.angle_gamma   90.00
#
_symmetry.space_group_name_H-M   'P 1'
#
loop_
_entity.id
_entity.type
_entity.pdbx_description
1 polymer ?
#
loop_
_entity_poly.entity_id
_entity_poly.type
_entity_poly.pdbx_seq_one_letter_code
_entity_poly.pdbx_strand_id
1 'polypeptide(L)'
;MTDDFLQVSEREVGELRQQMLAFTRLQLANDFAAEDIVQEALAGALKNAASFTRQANLKTWVFAILKHKITDHLRRQYREPQQDLLDECKNCGHSDDQIFKGIRI
;
A
#
# COMPACT_ATOMS: atom_id res chain seq x y z
N MET A 1 -0.31 -24.52 19.66
CA MET A 1 -1.05 -24.77 18.41
C MET A 1 -0.78 -23.74 17.31
N THR A 2 0.00 -22.66 17.58
CA THR A 2 0.38 -21.61 16.62
C THR A 2 1.85 -21.65 16.18
N ASP A 3 2.56 -22.73 16.50
CA ASP A 3 4.03 -22.83 16.31
C ASP A 3 4.46 -22.91 14.84
N ASP A 4 3.52 -23.27 13.96
CA ASP A 4 3.82 -23.70 12.60
C ASP A 4 4.19 -22.56 11.64
N PHE A 5 3.48 -21.45 11.74
CA PHE A 5 3.77 -20.24 10.95
C PHE A 5 5.08 -19.59 11.43
N LEU A 6 5.47 -19.84 12.68
CA LEU A 6 6.73 -19.36 13.26
C LEU A 6 7.93 -20.24 12.87
N GLN A 7 7.72 -21.41 12.25
CA GLN A 7 8.80 -22.23 11.69
C GLN A 7 9.28 -21.75 10.31
N VAL A 8 8.55 -20.82 9.68
CA VAL A 8 8.96 -20.22 8.40
C VAL A 8 10.21 -19.37 8.67
N SER A 9 11.28 -19.65 7.93
CA SER A 9 12.52 -18.90 8.11
C SER A 9 12.36 -17.44 7.66
N GLU A 10 13.07 -16.53 8.32
CA GLU A 10 13.09 -15.11 7.95
C GLU A 10 13.48 -14.90 6.47
N ARG A 11 14.33 -15.79 5.93
CA ARG A 11 14.73 -15.79 4.52
C ARG A 11 13.57 -16.12 3.59
N GLU A 12 12.79 -17.15 3.89
CA GLU A 12 11.61 -17.52 3.09
C GLU A 12 10.56 -16.41 3.08
N VAL A 13 10.35 -15.74 4.23
CA VAL A 13 9.47 -14.57 4.31
C VAL A 13 10.00 -13.42 3.46
N GLY A 14 11.32 -13.17 3.52
CA GLY A 14 11.99 -12.17 2.70
C GLY A 14 11.82 -12.42 1.20
N GLU A 15 12.07 -13.64 0.74
CA GLU A 15 11.88 -14.04 -0.66
C GLU A 15 10.42 -13.93 -1.10
N LEU A 16 9.49 -14.36 -0.24
CA LEU A 16 8.06 -14.25 -0.49
C LEU A 16 7.66 -12.77 -0.67
N ARG A 17 8.11 -11.88 0.23
CA ARG A 17 7.86 -10.43 0.13
C ARG A 17 8.40 -9.87 -1.19
N GLN A 18 9.61 -10.22 -1.60
CA GLN A 18 10.17 -9.75 -2.87
C GLN A 18 9.33 -10.20 -4.08
N GLN A 19 8.86 -11.44 -4.08
CA GLN A 19 7.98 -11.95 -5.14
C GLN A 19 6.62 -11.25 -5.15
N MET A 20 6.06 -10.98 -3.96
CA MET A 20 4.81 -10.22 -3.82
C MET A 20 4.95 -8.79 -4.35
N LEU A 21 6.05 -8.10 -4.03
CA LEU A 21 6.33 -6.75 -4.52
C LEU A 21 6.48 -6.73 -6.04
N ALA A 22 7.28 -7.64 -6.60
CA ALA A 22 7.46 -7.75 -8.04
C ALA A 22 6.12 -7.98 -8.76
N PHE A 23 5.30 -8.89 -8.24
CA PHE A 23 3.97 -9.16 -8.78
C PHE A 23 3.04 -7.94 -8.67
N THR A 24 3.04 -7.25 -7.53
CA THR A 24 2.13 -6.13 -7.26
C THR A 24 2.49 -4.89 -8.07
N ARG A 25 3.79 -4.62 -8.26
CA ARG A 25 4.29 -3.54 -9.14
C ARG A 25 3.83 -3.69 -10.58
N LEU A 26 3.80 -4.92 -11.10
CA LEU A 26 3.29 -5.21 -12.45
C LEU A 26 1.80 -4.88 -12.61
N GLN A 27 1.04 -4.86 -11.50
CA GLN A 27 -0.40 -4.62 -11.53
C GLN A 27 -0.78 -3.15 -11.31
N LEU A 28 0.00 -2.40 -10.55
CA LEU A 28 -0.38 -1.04 -10.10
C LEU A 28 0.51 0.08 -10.66
N ALA A 29 1.70 -0.24 -11.18
CA ALA A 29 2.68 0.73 -11.65
C ALA A 29 3.03 1.87 -10.66
N ASN A 30 2.74 1.69 -9.37
CA ASN A 30 3.04 2.63 -8.28
C ASN A 30 3.75 1.89 -7.15
N ASP A 31 4.98 2.30 -6.87
CA ASP A 31 5.83 1.64 -5.86
C ASP A 31 5.34 1.80 -4.43
N PHE A 32 4.80 2.97 -4.08
CA PHE A 32 4.28 3.23 -2.73
C PHE A 32 3.02 2.41 -2.46
N ALA A 33 2.07 2.39 -3.40
CA ALA A 33 0.86 1.60 -3.29
C ALA A 33 1.18 0.09 -3.26
N ALA A 34 2.16 -0.35 -4.04
CA ALA A 34 2.57 -1.74 -4.05
C ALA A 34 3.16 -2.18 -2.70
N GLU A 35 4.03 -1.36 -2.10
CA GLU A 35 4.61 -1.64 -0.79
C GLU A 35 3.52 -1.74 0.30
N ASP A 36 2.59 -0.78 0.32
CA ASP A 36 1.48 -0.76 1.28
C ASP A 36 0.60 -2.01 1.17
N ILE A 37 0.18 -2.38 -0.04
CA ILE A 37 -0.64 -3.57 -0.28
C ILE A 37 0.05 -4.86 0.15
N VAL A 38 1.36 -4.99 -0.11
CA VAL A 38 2.13 -6.16 0.31
C VAL A 38 2.23 -6.22 1.83
N GLN A 39 2.46 -5.09 2.50
CA GLN A 39 2.47 -5.03 3.97
C GLN A 39 1.11 -5.40 4.56
N GLU A 40 0.02 -4.88 4.02
CA GLU A 40 -1.33 -5.24 4.47
C GLU A 40 -1.62 -6.74 4.27
N ALA A 41 -1.16 -7.33 3.17
CA ALA A 41 -1.34 -8.75 2.89
C ALA A 41 -0.56 -9.62 3.89
N LEU A 42 0.69 -9.28 4.18
CA LEU A 42 1.51 -9.98 5.19
C LEU A 42 0.94 -9.83 6.60
N ALA A 43 0.48 -8.63 6.97
CA ALA A 43 -0.18 -8.39 8.25
C ALA A 43 -1.50 -9.19 8.35
N GLY A 44 -2.27 -9.26 7.27
CA GLY A 44 -3.49 -10.08 7.17
C GLY A 44 -3.20 -11.57 7.29
N ALA A 45 -2.11 -12.05 6.67
CA ALA A 45 -1.65 -13.43 6.79
C ALA A 45 -1.25 -13.76 8.23
N LEU A 46 -0.49 -12.89 8.90
CA LEU A 46 -0.09 -13.10 10.29
C LEU A 46 -1.31 -13.13 11.23
N LYS A 47 -2.28 -12.22 11.05
CA LYS A 47 -3.52 -12.20 11.84
C LYS A 47 -4.35 -13.47 11.67
N ASN A 48 -4.35 -14.05 10.48
CA ASN A 48 -5.11 -15.26 10.16
C ASN A 48 -4.25 -16.54 10.17
N ALA A 49 -3.04 -16.48 10.73
CA ALA A 49 -2.11 -17.61 10.71
C ALA A 49 -2.69 -18.86 11.41
N ALA A 50 -3.55 -18.68 12.41
CA ALA A 50 -4.25 -19.80 13.07
C ALA A 50 -5.26 -20.53 12.15
N SER A 51 -5.76 -19.87 11.11
CA SER A 51 -6.70 -20.43 10.13
C SER A 51 -5.98 -21.10 8.96
N PHE A 52 -4.66 -20.99 8.87
CA PHE A 52 -3.87 -21.65 7.85
C PHE A 52 -3.83 -23.16 8.12
N THR A 53 -4.52 -23.93 7.27
CA THR A 53 -4.49 -25.39 7.33
C THR A 53 -3.31 -25.90 6.51
N ARG A 54 -2.49 -26.79 7.11
CA ARG A 54 -1.29 -27.43 6.51
C ARG A 54 -1.53 -28.23 5.21
N GLN A 55 -2.74 -28.20 4.67
CA GLN A 55 -3.09 -28.80 3.38
C GLN A 55 -2.80 -27.85 2.22
N ALA A 56 -2.74 -26.53 2.47
CA ALA A 56 -2.40 -25.53 1.46
C ALA A 56 -0.92 -25.14 1.54
N ASN A 57 -0.28 -24.86 0.40
CA ASN A 57 1.06 -24.26 0.39
C ASN A 57 0.98 -22.82 0.91
N LEU A 58 1.82 -22.45 1.89
CA LEU A 58 1.88 -21.13 2.50
C LEU A 58 1.94 -20.01 1.45
N LYS A 59 2.79 -20.16 0.44
CA LYS A 59 2.93 -19.20 -0.65
C LYS A 59 1.59 -19.00 -1.36
N THR A 60 0.93 -20.07 -1.73
CA THR A 60 -0.38 -20.01 -2.41
C THR A 60 -1.41 -19.29 -1.56
N TRP A 61 -1.45 -19.58 -0.26
CA TRP A 61 -2.39 -18.95 0.67
C TRP A 61 -2.12 -17.44 0.84
N VAL A 62 -0.87 -17.05 1.06
CA VAL A 62 -0.48 -15.62 1.15
C VAL A 62 -0.77 -14.88 -0.16
N PHE A 63 -0.50 -15.50 -1.31
CA PHE A 63 -0.84 -14.91 -2.62
C PHE A 63 -2.35 -14.79 -2.84
N ALA A 64 -3.17 -15.67 -2.27
CA ALA A 64 -4.62 -15.52 -2.31
C ALA A 64 -5.05 -14.27 -1.52
N ILE A 65 -4.47 -14.02 -0.34
CA ILE A 65 -4.73 -12.79 0.44
C ILE A 65 -4.28 -11.55 -0.35
N LEU A 66 -3.09 -11.59 -0.94
CA LEU A 66 -2.56 -10.48 -1.75
C LEU A 66 -3.48 -10.13 -2.93
N LYS A 67 -3.95 -11.13 -3.69
CA LYS A 67 -4.86 -10.90 -4.82
C LYS A 67 -6.17 -10.24 -4.40
N HIS A 68 -6.71 -10.60 -3.24
CA HIS A 68 -7.88 -9.92 -2.68
C HIS A 68 -7.57 -8.45 -2.38
N LYS A 69 -6.41 -8.15 -1.77
CA LYS A 69 -5.98 -6.77 -1.49
C LYS A 69 -5.79 -5.93 -2.75
N ILE A 70 -5.12 -6.46 -3.77
CA ILE A 70 -4.95 -5.78 -5.08
C ILE A 70 -6.32 -5.50 -5.71
N THR A 71 -7.21 -6.49 -5.72
CA THR A 71 -8.55 -6.34 -6.33
C THR A 71 -9.37 -5.28 -5.60
N ASP A 72 -9.32 -5.26 -4.27
CA ASP A 72 -10.01 -4.26 -3.47
C ASP A 72 -9.46 -2.84 -3.72
N HIS A 73 -8.13 -2.70 -3.77
CA HIS A 73 -7.47 -1.43 -4.09
C HIS A 73 -7.89 -0.91 -5.48
N LEU A 74 -7.81 -1.75 -6.51
CA LEU A 74 -8.23 -1.37 -7.87
C LEU A 74 -9.72 -1.00 -7.90
N ARG A 75 -10.59 -1.75 -7.22
CA ARG A 75 -12.03 -1.43 -7.15
C ARG A 75 -12.30 -0.06 -6.52
N ARG A 76 -11.54 0.33 -5.49
CA ARG A 76 -11.64 1.68 -4.88
C ARG A 76 -11.18 2.75 -5.85
N GLN A 77 -10.03 2.55 -6.50
CA GLN A 77 -9.49 3.47 -7.51
C GLN A 77 -10.46 3.72 -8.67
N TYR A 78 -11.21 2.70 -9.12
CA TYR A 78 -12.20 2.87 -10.19
C TYR A 78 -13.53 3.48 -9.71
N ARG A 79 -13.88 3.36 -8.42
CA ARG A 79 -15.14 3.87 -7.87
C ARG A 79 -15.03 5.31 -7.39
N GLU A 80 -13.86 5.73 -6.94
CA GLU A 80 -13.55 7.10 -6.60
C GLU A 80 -12.89 7.75 -7.82
N PRO A 81 -13.65 8.43 -8.71
CA PRO A 81 -12.99 9.30 -9.68
C PRO A 81 -12.18 10.28 -8.84
N GLN A 82 -10.89 10.32 -9.12
CA GLN A 82 -9.92 11.23 -8.53
C GLN A 82 -10.63 12.59 -8.36
N GLN A 83 -11.04 12.93 -7.14
CA GLN A 83 -11.25 14.33 -6.81
C GLN A 83 -9.83 14.86 -6.79
N ASP A 84 -9.35 15.24 -7.98
CA ASP A 84 -8.19 16.09 -8.12
C ASP A 84 -8.51 17.34 -7.29
N LEU A 85 -7.99 17.38 -6.07
CA LEU A 85 -7.88 18.59 -5.26
C LEU A 85 -6.80 19.50 -5.89
N LEU A 86 -6.94 19.78 -7.19
CA LEU A 86 -6.14 20.69 -7.97
C LEU A 86 -7.03 21.64 -8.76
N ASP A 87 -8.00 22.25 -8.10
CA ASP A 87 -8.65 23.45 -8.57
C ASP A 87 -9.10 24.25 -7.36
N GLU A 88 -8.23 25.12 -6.82
CA GLU A 88 -8.54 26.44 -6.25
C GLU A 88 -7.24 27.25 -6.02
N CYS A 89 -6.42 27.44 -7.07
CA CYS A 89 -5.39 28.49 -7.10
C CYS A 89 -5.70 29.51 -8.20
N LYS A 90 -6.96 29.95 -8.31
CA LYS A 90 -7.34 31.10 -9.15
C LYS A 90 -8.54 31.83 -8.55
N ASN A 91 -8.31 32.61 -7.50
CA ASN A 91 -8.77 34.00 -7.39
C ASN A 91 -8.46 34.57 -6.00
N CYS A 92 -7.25 35.08 -5.80
CA CYS A 92 -6.97 36.04 -4.71
C CYS A 92 -6.19 37.22 -5.30
N GLY A 93 -6.83 37.99 -6.17
CA GLY A 93 -6.39 39.34 -6.49
C GLY A 93 -7.15 40.33 -5.63
N HIS A 94 -6.59 40.78 -4.51
CA HIS A 94 -6.62 42.18 -4.07
C HIS A 94 -5.71 42.41 -2.85
N SER A 95 -4.81 43.37 -3.03
CA SER A 95 -4.11 44.30 -2.12
C SER A 95 -3.78 43.89 -0.67
N ASP A 96 -2.50 44.08 -0.29
CA ASP A 96 -2.11 44.98 0.82
C ASP A 96 -0.58 44.95 1.09
N ASP A 97 0.18 45.72 0.30
CA ASP A 97 0.97 46.89 0.71
C ASP A 97 1.64 46.99 2.11
N GLN A 98 2.21 45.94 2.72
CA GLN A 98 2.97 46.13 3.99
C GLN A 98 4.32 45.41 4.16
N ILE A 99 4.97 44.92 3.10
CA ILE A 99 6.24 44.16 3.25
C ILE A 99 7.53 45.02 3.29
N PHE A 100 7.50 46.31 2.94
CA PHE A 100 8.70 47.17 2.98
C PHE A 100 8.68 48.23 4.09
N LYS A 101 8.40 47.82 5.32
CA LYS A 101 8.92 48.51 6.51
C LYS A 101 10.29 47.91 6.84
N GLY A 102 11.38 48.49 6.33
CA GLY A 102 12.70 48.21 6.91
C GLY A 102 13.94 48.20 6.03
N ILE A 103 13.98 48.90 4.90
CA ILE A 103 15.27 49.21 4.25
C ILE A 103 15.40 50.73 4.12
N ARG A 104 16.39 51.23 4.86
CA ARG A 104 16.88 52.60 4.90
C ARG A 104 17.85 52.79 3.74
N ILE A 105 17.58 53.76 2.85
CA ILE A 105 18.51 54.70 2.17
C ILE A 105 17.64 55.73 1.48
#